data_AF-A0A259YX07-F1
#
_entry.id   AF-A0A259YX07-F1
#
_cell.length_a   1.000
_cell.length_b   1.000
_cell.length_c   1.000
_cell.angle_alpha   90.00
_cell.angle_beta   90.00
_cell.angle_gamma   90.00
#
_symmetry.space_group_name_H-M   'P 1'
#
loop_
_entity.id
_entity.type
_entity.pdbx_description
1 polymer ?
#
loop_
_entity_poly.entity_id
_entity_poly.type
_entity_poly.pdbx_seq_one_letter_code
_entity_poly.pdbx_strand_id
1 'polypeptide(L)'
;MVRWLAGGAVVLLCAVVGVWGIIAGWGVDVWSVVGTWVASVGTVAAVVVALLQSAQAREDAEAGALEAERLRVADADAADARLVRELDAVRERAREDRDAAQLRLEAELARSEELLTRELDAQRRQEQVATLPPIFEAIAEVAGFPWTEFKALKKHAGWRAQNTPLNAQQVAQNISDAGRPWLLRLVALELVFTPAFVTLVEPEVERAVRTLYVDYRAVVFMASEALDKLVGGLEEPDFEAISEQFSKIHGQRKPLINLVRQQMLGLGPIVDPSTEVQTTR
;
A
#
# COMPACT_ATOMS: atom_id res chain seq x y z
N MET A 1 -15.61 85.94 -5.64
CA MET A 1 -15.59 87.42 -5.41
C MET A 1 -16.45 88.20 -6.42
N VAL A 2 -16.38 87.90 -7.73
CA VAL A 2 -17.12 88.64 -8.79
C VAL A 2 -18.67 88.62 -8.62
N ARG A 3 -19.24 87.53 -8.11
CA ARG A 3 -20.70 87.38 -7.87
C ARG A 3 -21.29 88.42 -6.90
N TRP A 4 -20.55 88.78 -5.85
CA TRP A 4 -21.01 89.74 -4.85
C TRP A 4 -20.92 91.19 -5.35
N LEU A 5 -20.00 91.47 -6.27
CA LEU A 5 -19.81 92.80 -6.85
C LEU A 5 -20.91 93.16 -7.86
N ALA A 6 -21.37 92.21 -8.68
CA ALA A 6 -22.42 92.46 -9.67
C ALA A 6 -23.80 92.71 -9.01
N GLY A 7 -24.16 91.92 -7.99
CA GLY A 7 -25.39 92.15 -7.22
C GLY A 7 -25.38 93.49 -6.49
N GLY A 8 -24.24 93.85 -5.89
CA GLY A 8 -24.07 95.14 -5.22
C GLY A 8 -24.20 96.34 -6.17
N ALA A 9 -23.63 96.26 -7.38
CA ALA A 9 -23.68 97.34 -8.36
C ALA A 9 -25.10 97.60 -8.89
N VAL A 10 -25.91 96.57 -9.12
CA VAL A 10 -27.31 96.71 -9.57
C VAL A 10 -28.18 97.33 -8.47
N VAL A 11 -28.02 96.87 -7.22
CA VAL A 11 -28.74 97.45 -6.07
C VAL A 11 -28.37 98.93 -5.88
N LEU A 12 -27.08 99.27 -6.01
CA LEU A 12 -26.59 100.64 -5.93
C LEU A 12 -27.15 101.51 -7.06
N LEU A 13 -27.16 101.02 -8.31
CA LEU A 13 -27.72 101.73 -9.46
C LEU A 13 -29.23 102.00 -9.28
N CYS A 14 -29.99 100.99 -8.85
CA CYS A 14 -31.42 101.15 -8.57
C CYS A 14 -31.68 102.17 -7.45
N ALA A 15 -30.83 102.19 -6.41
CA ALA A 15 -30.92 103.18 -5.34
C ALA A 15 -30.59 104.60 -5.83
N VAL A 16 -29.54 104.77 -6.66
CA VAL A 16 -29.16 106.08 -7.23
C VAL A 16 -30.22 106.62 -8.17
N VAL A 17 -30.76 105.79 -9.08
CA VAL A 17 -31.85 106.17 -9.98
C VAL A 17 -33.13 106.46 -9.20
N GLY A 18 -33.42 105.68 -8.16
CA GLY A 18 -34.53 105.91 -7.24
C GLY A 18 -34.45 107.27 -6.53
N VAL A 19 -33.31 107.58 -5.92
CA VAL A 19 -33.08 108.85 -5.22
C VAL A 19 -33.12 110.03 -6.21
N TRP A 20 -32.50 109.90 -7.38
CA TRP A 20 -32.49 110.96 -8.38
C TRP A 20 -33.87 111.23 -8.97
N GLY A 21 -34.66 110.19 -9.27
CA GLY A 21 -36.03 110.33 -9.77
C GLY A 21 -36.98 111.02 -8.77
N ILE A 22 -36.78 110.80 -7.46
CA ILE A 22 -37.52 111.50 -6.40
C ILE A 22 -37.15 112.98 -6.38
N ILE A 23 -35.85 113.32 -6.46
CA ILE A 23 -35.36 114.71 -6.46
C ILE A 23 -35.82 115.45 -7.72
N ALA A 24 -35.87 114.78 -8.87
CA ALA A 24 -36.28 115.34 -10.15
C ALA A 24 -37.81 115.48 -10.31
N GLY A 25 -38.60 115.06 -9.32
CA GLY A 25 -40.06 115.21 -9.34
C GLY A 25 -40.75 114.39 -10.43
N TRP A 26 -40.23 113.21 -10.75
CA TRP A 26 -40.81 112.36 -11.79
C TRP A 26 -42.25 111.97 -11.47
N GLY A 27 -43.16 112.24 -12.41
CA GLY A 27 -44.55 111.82 -12.31
C GLY A 27 -44.71 110.30 -12.43
N VAL A 28 -45.88 109.80 -12.02
CA VAL A 28 -46.22 108.36 -12.02
C VAL A 28 -45.97 107.71 -13.40
N ASP A 29 -46.20 108.46 -14.48
CA ASP A 29 -45.98 107.99 -15.86
C ASP A 29 -44.50 107.70 -16.17
N VAL A 30 -43.57 108.46 -15.59
CA VAL A 30 -42.12 108.28 -15.78
C VAL A 30 -41.61 107.12 -14.93
N TRP A 31 -42.11 106.98 -13.70
CA TRP A 31 -41.81 105.83 -12.83
C TRP A 31 -42.27 104.50 -13.42
N SER A 32 -43.42 104.50 -14.09
CA SER A 32 -43.94 103.36 -14.86
C SER A 32 -42.94 102.93 -15.95
N VAL A 33 -42.44 103.87 -16.76
CA VAL A 33 -41.48 103.59 -17.83
C VAL A 33 -40.14 103.11 -17.28
N VAL A 34 -39.61 103.78 -16.26
CA VAL A 34 -38.32 103.40 -15.63
C VAL A 34 -38.42 102.04 -14.92
N GLY A 35 -39.54 101.77 -14.24
CA GLY A 35 -39.82 100.47 -13.63
C GLY A 35 -39.87 99.35 -14.67
N THR A 36 -40.43 99.61 -15.85
CA THR A 36 -40.48 98.65 -16.96
C THR A 36 -39.08 98.36 -17.53
N TRP A 37 -38.22 99.37 -17.64
CA TRP A 37 -36.81 99.19 -18.05
C TRP A 37 -35.97 98.44 -17.01
N VAL A 38 -36.12 98.78 -15.72
CA VAL A 38 -35.41 98.08 -14.64
C VAL A 38 -35.87 96.63 -14.52
N ALA A 39 -37.19 96.37 -14.66
CA ALA A 39 -37.74 95.02 -14.66
C ALA A 39 -37.21 94.19 -15.84
N SER A 40 -37.18 94.75 -17.05
CA SER A 40 -36.67 94.04 -18.23
C SER A 40 -35.17 93.74 -18.13
N VAL A 41 -34.35 94.70 -17.67
CA VAL A 41 -32.92 94.47 -17.42
C VAL A 41 -32.70 93.44 -16.31
N GLY A 42 -33.48 93.50 -15.22
CA GLY A 42 -33.42 92.54 -14.13
C GLY A 42 -33.80 91.12 -14.57
N THR A 43 -34.79 90.98 -15.46
CA THR A 43 -35.20 89.69 -16.01
C THR A 43 -34.10 89.10 -16.89
N VAL A 44 -33.47 89.90 -17.75
CA VAL A 44 -32.34 89.46 -18.58
C VAL A 44 -31.15 89.06 -17.70
N ALA A 45 -30.82 89.85 -16.68
CA ALA A 45 -29.75 89.52 -15.73
C ALA A 45 -30.03 88.22 -14.97
N ALA A 46 -31.28 87.99 -14.54
CA ALA A 46 -31.69 86.76 -13.89
C ALA A 46 -31.54 85.55 -14.83
N VAL A 47 -31.92 85.68 -16.10
CA VAL A 47 -31.73 84.63 -17.12
C VAL A 47 -30.24 84.36 -17.34
N VAL A 48 -29.39 85.39 -17.45
CA VAL A 48 -27.94 85.22 -17.60
C VAL A 48 -27.33 84.52 -16.40
N VAL A 49 -27.72 84.89 -15.18
CA VAL A 49 -27.26 84.22 -13.95
C VAL A 49 -27.74 82.78 -13.91
N ALA A 50 -28.99 82.50 -14.30
CA ALA A 50 -29.52 81.15 -14.36
C ALA A 50 -28.78 80.29 -15.40
N LEU A 51 -28.44 80.84 -16.57
CA LEU A 51 -27.62 80.17 -17.59
C LEU A 51 -26.20 79.88 -17.09
N LEU A 52 -25.57 80.82 -16.39
CA LEU A 52 -24.25 80.63 -15.78
C LEU A 52 -24.28 79.61 -14.64
N GLN A 53 -25.32 79.62 -13.80
CA GLN A 53 -25.52 78.60 -12.76
C GLN A 53 -25.78 77.22 -13.37
N SER A 54 -26.54 77.14 -14.46
CA SER A 54 -26.77 75.89 -15.18
C SER A 54 -25.50 75.37 -15.85
N ALA A 55 -24.67 76.25 -16.43
CA ALA A 55 -23.37 75.88 -16.99
C ALA A 55 -22.42 75.36 -15.91
N GLN A 56 -22.32 76.06 -14.77
CA GLN A 56 -21.52 75.58 -13.63
C GLN A 56 -22.04 74.26 -13.06
N ALA A 57 -23.35 74.10 -12.92
CA ALA A 57 -23.93 72.84 -12.46
C ALA A 57 -23.64 71.68 -13.41
N ARG A 58 -23.49 71.93 -14.72
CA ARG A 58 -23.05 70.91 -15.69
C ARG A 58 -21.57 70.57 -15.52
N GLU A 59 -20.70 71.56 -15.38
CA GLU A 59 -19.27 71.34 -15.12
C GLU A 59 -19.04 70.57 -13.80
N ASP A 60 -19.75 70.95 -12.73
CA ASP A 60 -19.70 70.26 -11.43
C ASP A 60 -20.23 68.82 -11.54
N ALA A 61 -21.29 68.60 -12.32
CA ALA A 61 -21.84 67.26 -12.56
C ALA A 61 -20.90 66.37 -13.40
N GLU A 62 -20.23 66.92 -14.41
CA GLU A 62 -19.23 66.21 -15.21
C GLU A 62 -17.99 65.86 -14.38
N ALA A 63 -17.50 66.80 -13.58
CA ALA A 63 -16.39 66.56 -12.65
C ALA A 63 -16.75 65.47 -11.62
N GLY A 64 -17.95 65.54 -11.04
CA GLY A 64 -18.45 64.52 -10.11
C GLY A 64 -18.64 63.15 -10.75
N ALA A 65 -19.13 63.09 -12.00
CA ALA A 65 -19.26 61.83 -12.74
C ALA A 65 -17.89 61.18 -12.99
N LEU A 66 -16.90 61.98 -13.37
CA LEU A 66 -15.55 61.51 -13.66
C LEU A 66 -14.83 61.04 -12.39
N GLU A 67 -15.02 61.71 -11.26
CA GLU A 67 -14.52 61.26 -9.96
C GLU A 67 -15.20 59.96 -9.51
N ALA A 68 -16.52 59.85 -9.67
CA ALA A 68 -17.26 58.63 -9.35
C ALA A 68 -16.82 57.44 -10.22
N GLU A 69 -16.53 57.66 -11.51
CA GLU A 69 -15.98 56.63 -12.40
C GLU A 69 -14.58 56.18 -11.96
N ARG A 70 -13.70 57.13 -11.62
CA ARG A 70 -12.35 56.82 -11.09
C ARG A 70 -12.43 55.97 -9.83
N LEU A 71 -13.33 56.30 -8.90
CA LEU A 71 -13.52 55.53 -7.67
C LEU A 71 -14.05 54.12 -7.99
N ARG A 72 -15.01 53.99 -8.91
CA ARG A 72 -15.52 52.66 -9.33
C ARG A 72 -14.44 51.79 -9.96
N VAL A 73 -13.59 52.35 -10.81
CA VAL A 73 -12.47 51.61 -11.41
C VAL A 73 -11.46 51.20 -10.34
N ALA A 74 -11.10 52.11 -9.42
CA ALA A 74 -10.18 51.80 -8.33
C ALA A 74 -10.72 50.70 -7.39
N ASP A 75 -12.03 50.72 -7.08
CA ASP A 75 -12.68 49.70 -6.28
C ASP A 75 -12.74 48.35 -7.01
N ALA A 76 -12.98 48.36 -8.32
CA ALA A 76 -12.95 47.15 -9.15
C ALA A 76 -11.54 46.53 -9.19
N ASP A 77 -10.51 47.33 -9.43
CA ASP A 77 -9.11 46.89 -9.42
C ASP A 77 -8.71 46.34 -8.04
N ALA A 78 -9.17 46.98 -6.96
CA ALA A 78 -8.92 46.51 -5.60
C ALA A 78 -9.64 45.18 -5.29
N ALA A 79 -10.84 44.96 -5.82
CA ALA A 79 -11.57 43.70 -5.69
C ALA A 79 -10.88 42.58 -6.47
N ASP A 80 -10.48 42.84 -7.72
CA ASP A 80 -9.74 41.87 -8.55
C ASP A 80 -8.42 41.48 -7.90
N ALA A 81 -7.67 42.45 -7.34
CA ALA A 81 -6.44 42.18 -6.61
C ALA A 81 -6.66 41.35 -5.33
N ARG A 82 -7.84 41.38 -4.71
CA ARG A 82 -8.19 40.49 -3.59
C ARG A 82 -8.49 39.08 -4.08
N LEU A 83 -9.28 38.96 -5.14
CA LEU A 83 -9.64 37.67 -5.74
C LEU A 83 -8.41 36.90 -6.22
N VAL A 84 -7.45 37.57 -6.87
CA VAL A 84 -6.19 36.94 -7.29
C VAL A 84 -5.41 36.41 -6.09
N ARG A 85 -5.29 37.20 -5.01
CA ARG A 85 -4.59 36.76 -3.79
C ARG A 85 -5.29 35.59 -3.10
N GLU A 86 -6.62 35.59 -3.07
CA GLU A 86 -7.40 34.47 -2.53
C GLU A 86 -7.25 33.22 -3.40
N LEU A 87 -7.30 33.35 -4.73
CA LEU A 87 -7.10 32.24 -5.66
C LEU A 87 -5.71 31.61 -5.51
N ASP A 88 -4.68 32.44 -5.38
CA ASP A 88 -3.31 31.97 -5.18
C ASP A 88 -3.15 31.28 -3.82
N ALA A 89 -3.74 31.84 -2.75
CA ALA A 89 -3.74 31.18 -1.44
C ALA A 89 -4.48 29.83 -1.45
N VAL A 90 -5.59 29.71 -2.19
CA VAL A 90 -6.32 28.45 -2.36
C VAL A 90 -5.51 27.45 -3.17
N ARG A 91 -4.81 27.90 -4.22
CA ARG A 91 -3.95 27.02 -5.04
C ARG A 91 -2.78 26.47 -4.24
N GLU A 92 -2.13 27.28 -3.42
CA GLU A 92 -1.04 26.83 -2.56
C GLU A 92 -1.53 25.80 -1.53
N ARG A 93 -2.64 26.08 -0.83
CA ARG A 93 -3.25 25.09 0.08
C ARG A 93 -3.61 23.79 -0.65
N ALA A 94 -4.17 23.88 -1.86
CA ALA A 94 -4.50 22.71 -2.65
C ALA A 94 -3.26 21.91 -3.11
N ARG A 95 -2.10 22.55 -3.25
CA ARG A 95 -0.82 21.87 -3.52
C ARG A 95 -0.32 21.18 -2.26
N GLU A 96 -0.26 21.90 -1.14
CA GLU A 96 0.15 21.35 0.16
C GLU A 96 -0.71 20.15 0.57
N ASP A 97 -2.04 20.24 0.40
CA ASP A 97 -2.96 19.15 0.70
C ASP A 97 -2.74 17.92 -0.20
N ARG A 98 -2.45 18.15 -1.49
CA ARG A 98 -2.14 17.06 -2.44
C ARG A 98 -0.81 16.39 -2.10
N ASP A 99 0.22 17.17 -1.81
CA ASP A 99 1.54 16.67 -1.46
C ASP A 99 1.47 15.90 -0.13
N ALA A 100 0.75 16.42 0.86
CA ALA A 100 0.51 15.73 2.12
C ALA A 100 -0.29 14.43 1.93
N ALA A 101 -1.28 14.42 1.03
CA ALA A 101 -2.04 13.21 0.71
C ALA A 101 -1.18 12.16 -0.02
N GLN A 102 -0.32 12.58 -0.95
CA GLN A 102 0.62 11.70 -1.65
C GLN A 102 1.61 11.08 -0.68
N LEU A 103 2.20 11.85 0.23
CA LEU A 103 3.11 11.35 1.26
C LEU A 103 2.45 10.30 2.17
N ARG A 104 1.19 10.50 2.55
CA ARG A 104 0.44 9.50 3.34
C ARG A 104 0.22 8.21 2.56
N LEU A 105 -0.19 8.34 1.29
CA LEU A 105 -0.41 7.18 0.42
C LEU A 105 0.88 6.39 0.20
N GLU A 106 1.99 7.06 -0.06
CA GLU A 106 3.30 6.41 -0.22
C GLU A 106 3.74 5.68 1.05
N ALA A 107 3.53 6.29 2.22
CA ALA A 107 3.83 5.64 3.50
C ALA A 107 2.93 4.42 3.77
N GLU A 108 1.65 4.48 3.40
CA GLU A 108 0.72 3.35 3.50
C GLU A 108 1.09 2.22 2.55
N LEU A 109 1.46 2.53 1.30
CA LEU A 109 1.92 1.55 0.32
C LEU A 109 3.19 0.85 0.80
N ALA A 110 4.20 1.60 1.26
CA ALA A 110 5.44 1.03 1.79
C ALA A 110 5.18 0.09 2.98
N ARG A 111 4.28 0.49 3.90
CA ARG A 111 3.87 -0.34 5.03
C ARG A 111 3.14 -1.61 4.58
N SER A 112 2.27 -1.50 3.57
CA SER A 112 1.56 -2.64 3.01
C SER A 112 2.51 -3.63 2.31
N GLU A 113 3.50 -3.12 1.57
CA GLU A 113 4.53 -3.93 0.91
C GLU A 113 5.40 -4.68 1.92
N GLU A 114 5.79 -4.03 3.02
CA GLU A 114 6.53 -4.66 4.11
C GLU A 114 5.73 -5.80 4.76
N LEU A 115 4.44 -5.58 5.03
CA LEU A 115 3.56 -6.59 5.59
C LEU A 115 3.39 -7.77 4.63
N LEU A 116 3.13 -7.50 3.35
CA LEU A 116 2.96 -8.54 2.34
C LEU A 116 4.24 -9.38 2.19
N THR A 117 5.41 -8.75 2.22
CA THR A 117 6.69 -9.45 2.15
C THR A 117 6.87 -10.40 3.34
N ARG A 118 6.55 -9.93 4.56
CA ARG A 118 6.57 -10.76 5.77
C ARG A 118 5.59 -11.93 5.70
N GLU A 119 4.38 -11.70 5.19
CA GLU A 119 3.36 -12.74 5.04
C GLU A 119 3.77 -13.79 4.00
N LEU A 120 4.29 -13.37 2.84
CA LEU A 120 4.78 -14.28 1.80
C LEU A 120 5.98 -15.10 2.29
N ASP A 121 6.89 -14.50 3.04
CA ASP A 121 8.01 -15.23 3.62
C ASP A 121 7.54 -16.23 4.69
N ALA A 122 6.57 -15.87 5.53
CA ALA A 122 5.98 -16.79 6.50
C ALA A 122 5.27 -17.96 5.81
N GLN A 123 4.49 -17.69 4.76
CA GLN A 123 3.83 -18.71 3.94
C GLN A 123 4.84 -19.65 3.28
N ARG A 124 5.88 -19.09 2.64
CA ARG A 124 6.95 -19.89 2.02
C ARG A 124 7.62 -20.82 3.03
N ARG A 125 7.90 -20.32 4.24
CA ARG A 125 8.46 -21.14 5.32
C ARG A 125 7.49 -22.23 5.77
N GLN A 126 6.20 -21.91 5.89
CA GLN A 126 5.17 -22.88 6.25
C GLN A 126 5.03 -23.99 5.19
N GLU A 127 5.03 -23.64 3.90
CA GLU A 127 5.01 -24.58 2.78
C GLU A 127 6.23 -25.51 2.82
N GLN A 128 7.43 -24.95 3.03
CA GLN A 128 8.65 -25.72 3.18
C GLN A 128 8.56 -26.70 4.36
N VAL A 129 8.05 -26.27 5.53
CA VAL A 129 7.87 -27.15 6.70
C VAL A 129 6.88 -28.28 6.40
N ALA A 130 5.81 -28.01 5.65
CA ALA A 130 4.79 -28.99 5.30
C ALA A 130 5.31 -30.13 4.41
N THR A 131 6.46 -29.96 3.75
CA THR A 131 7.07 -31.02 2.93
C THR A 131 7.76 -32.12 3.74
N LEU A 132 8.05 -31.89 5.03
CA LEU A 132 8.85 -32.80 5.85
C LEU A 132 8.06 -33.96 6.49
N PRO A 133 6.84 -33.76 7.04
CA PRO A 133 6.07 -34.86 7.63
C PRO A 133 5.86 -36.08 6.70
N PRO A 134 5.51 -35.89 5.41
CA PRO A 134 5.34 -37.03 4.49
C PRO A 134 6.60 -37.90 4.35
N ILE A 135 7.80 -37.31 4.42
CA ILE A 135 9.06 -38.06 4.39
C ILE A 135 9.16 -38.99 5.61
N PHE A 136 8.88 -38.48 6.80
CA PHE A 136 8.96 -39.29 8.03
C PHE A 136 7.87 -40.35 8.12
N GLU A 137 6.68 -40.06 7.62
CA GLU A 137 5.58 -41.03 7.51
C GLU A 137 5.98 -42.17 6.58
N ALA A 138 6.48 -41.86 5.38
CA ALA A 138 6.97 -42.86 4.43
C ALA A 138 8.16 -43.67 4.98
N ILE A 139 9.11 -43.03 5.69
CA ILE A 139 10.19 -43.74 6.40
C ILE A 139 9.62 -44.71 7.44
N ALA A 140 8.63 -44.30 8.22
CA ALA A 140 8.00 -45.15 9.22
C ALA A 140 7.25 -46.34 8.58
N GLU A 141 6.57 -46.14 7.46
CA GLU A 141 5.89 -47.20 6.70
C GLU A 141 6.85 -48.23 6.11
N VAL A 142 8.02 -47.79 5.65
CA VAL A 142 9.08 -48.69 5.16
C VAL A 142 9.73 -49.42 6.33
N ALA A 143 10.02 -48.74 7.44
CA ALA A 143 10.62 -49.35 8.64
C ALA A 143 9.69 -50.38 9.29
N GLY A 144 8.36 -50.16 9.22
CA GLY A 144 7.34 -51.09 9.70
C GLY A 144 7.14 -52.34 8.82
N PHE A 145 8.00 -52.57 7.83
CA PHE A 145 7.93 -53.79 7.01
C PHE A 145 8.06 -55.04 7.90
N PRO A 146 7.19 -56.05 7.74
CA PRO A 146 7.21 -57.25 8.57
C PRO A 146 8.39 -58.17 8.20
N TRP A 147 9.60 -57.80 8.64
CA TRP A 147 10.81 -58.60 8.48
C TRP A 147 10.67 -60.02 9.02
N THR A 148 9.81 -60.19 10.03
CA THR A 148 9.44 -61.48 10.60
C THR A 148 8.75 -62.40 9.60
N GLU A 149 7.86 -61.87 8.76
CA GLU A 149 7.18 -62.64 7.70
C GLU A 149 8.17 -63.02 6.59
N PHE A 150 9.11 -62.13 6.25
CA PHE A 150 10.19 -62.44 5.30
C PHE A 150 11.14 -63.53 5.81
N LYS A 151 11.54 -63.43 7.08
CA LYS A 151 12.34 -64.48 7.76
C LYS A 151 11.58 -65.80 7.84
N ALA A 152 10.26 -65.76 8.08
CA ALA A 152 9.40 -66.94 8.10
C ALA A 152 9.25 -67.58 6.71
N LEU A 153 9.09 -66.79 5.65
CA LEU A 153 9.03 -67.27 4.27
C LEU A 153 10.33 -67.98 3.86
N LYS A 154 11.50 -67.46 4.26
CA LYS A 154 12.78 -68.15 4.09
C LYS A 154 12.82 -69.48 4.84
N LYS A 155 12.41 -69.51 6.12
CA LYS A 155 12.36 -70.74 6.92
C LYS A 155 11.45 -71.80 6.30
N HIS A 156 10.31 -71.38 5.77
CA HIS A 156 9.38 -72.26 5.05
C HIS A 156 9.91 -72.68 3.66
N ALA A 157 10.61 -71.80 2.94
CA ALA A 157 11.25 -72.12 1.66
C ALA A 157 12.40 -73.12 1.84
N GLY A 158 13.27 -72.92 2.85
CA GLY A 158 14.35 -73.85 3.19
C GLY A 158 13.86 -75.20 3.72
N TRP A 159 12.81 -75.19 4.56
CA TRP A 159 12.16 -76.42 5.04
C TRP A 159 11.45 -77.17 3.90
N ARG A 160 10.78 -76.46 2.98
CA ARG A 160 10.08 -77.10 1.85
C ARG A 160 11.06 -77.60 0.79
N ALA A 161 12.11 -76.85 0.43
CA ALA A 161 13.13 -77.32 -0.51
C ALA A 161 13.80 -78.64 -0.07
N GLN A 162 13.88 -78.90 1.24
CA GLN A 162 14.41 -80.15 1.80
C GLN A 162 13.38 -81.30 1.85
N ASN A 163 12.07 -81.01 1.88
CA ASN A 163 11.01 -81.99 2.13
C ASN A 163 9.98 -82.16 0.98
N THR A 164 10.03 -81.31 -0.04
CA THR A 164 9.14 -81.36 -1.21
C THR A 164 9.85 -80.67 -2.37
N PRO A 165 9.91 -81.23 -3.59
CA PRO A 165 10.49 -80.55 -4.73
C PRO A 165 9.55 -79.42 -5.20
N LEU A 166 9.44 -78.37 -4.41
CA LEU A 166 8.95 -77.10 -4.91
C LEU A 166 9.94 -76.65 -5.98
N ASN A 167 9.44 -76.46 -7.20
CA ASN A 167 10.21 -75.87 -8.29
C ASN A 167 10.82 -74.56 -7.75
N ALA A 168 12.14 -74.41 -7.83
CA ALA A 168 12.87 -73.23 -7.36
C ALA A 168 12.21 -71.91 -7.84
N GLN A 169 11.60 -71.97 -9.03
CA GLN A 169 10.80 -70.90 -9.62
C GLN A 169 9.61 -70.47 -8.75
N GLN A 170 8.92 -71.40 -8.10
CA GLN A 170 7.76 -71.09 -7.24
C GLN A 170 8.18 -70.49 -5.89
N VAL A 171 9.35 -70.87 -5.37
CA VAL A 171 9.95 -70.24 -4.19
C VAL A 171 10.37 -68.81 -4.50
N ALA A 172 11.08 -68.60 -5.62
CA ALA A 172 11.46 -67.28 -6.11
C ALA A 172 10.24 -66.38 -6.34
N GLN A 173 9.16 -66.92 -6.93
CA GLN A 173 7.90 -66.20 -7.13
C GLN A 173 7.27 -65.76 -5.81
N ASN A 174 7.20 -66.65 -4.81
CA ASN A 174 6.63 -66.31 -3.50
C ASN A 174 7.46 -65.24 -2.76
N ILE A 175 8.79 -65.29 -2.86
CA ILE A 175 9.68 -64.28 -2.28
C ILE A 175 9.48 -62.94 -3.00
N SER A 176 9.43 -62.95 -4.33
CA SER A 176 9.14 -61.76 -5.15
C SER A 176 7.78 -61.14 -4.78
N ASP A 177 6.73 -61.96 -4.65
CA ASP A 177 5.38 -61.48 -4.35
C ASP A 177 5.27 -60.91 -2.94
N ALA A 178 5.96 -61.51 -1.96
CA ALA A 178 6.07 -60.97 -0.61
C ALA A 178 6.92 -59.69 -0.54
N GLY A 179 7.96 -59.58 -1.37
CA GLY A 179 8.90 -58.44 -1.37
C GLY A 179 8.38 -57.23 -2.15
N ARG A 180 7.48 -57.45 -3.10
CA ARG A 180 6.94 -56.41 -3.99
C ARG A 180 6.30 -55.23 -3.23
N PRO A 181 5.43 -55.43 -2.22
CA PRO A 181 4.84 -54.31 -1.47
C PRO A 181 5.90 -53.42 -0.83
N TRP A 182 7.01 -54.00 -0.37
CA TRP A 182 8.11 -53.25 0.23
C TRP A 182 8.90 -52.45 -0.79
N LEU A 183 9.24 -53.07 -1.93
CA LEU A 183 9.87 -52.36 -3.06
C LEU A 183 9.02 -51.16 -3.52
N LEU A 184 7.70 -51.33 -3.60
CA LEU A 184 6.79 -50.24 -3.94
C LEU A 184 6.82 -49.10 -2.90
N ARG A 185 6.91 -49.43 -1.61
CA ARG A 185 7.08 -48.42 -0.54
C ARG A 185 8.44 -47.73 -0.61
N LEU A 186 9.51 -48.45 -0.94
CA LEU A 186 10.81 -47.84 -1.19
C LEU A 186 10.71 -46.85 -2.34
N VAL A 187 10.13 -47.22 -3.49
CA VAL A 187 9.93 -46.27 -4.60
C VAL A 187 9.06 -45.08 -4.21
N ALA A 188 7.99 -45.29 -3.45
CA ALA A 188 7.14 -44.20 -2.95
C ALA A 188 7.93 -43.24 -2.04
N LEU A 189 8.82 -43.76 -1.21
CA LEU A 189 9.69 -42.95 -0.34
C LEU A 189 10.63 -42.05 -1.16
N GLU A 190 11.17 -42.52 -2.28
CA GLU A 190 11.96 -41.67 -3.19
C GLU A 190 11.16 -40.45 -3.68
N LEU A 191 9.88 -40.66 -4.02
CA LEU A 191 9.01 -39.61 -4.56
C LEU A 191 8.69 -38.52 -3.53
N VAL A 192 8.53 -38.87 -2.25
CA VAL A 192 8.19 -37.88 -1.20
C VAL A 192 9.35 -36.94 -0.85
N PHE A 193 10.60 -37.26 -1.22
CA PHE A 193 11.72 -36.31 -1.11
C PHE A 193 11.69 -35.22 -2.20
N THR A 194 11.02 -35.47 -3.33
CA THR A 194 11.04 -34.55 -4.49
C THR A 194 10.50 -33.16 -4.14
N PRO A 195 9.33 -33.00 -3.48
CA PRO A 195 8.85 -31.68 -3.07
C PRO A 195 9.85 -30.95 -2.19
N ALA A 196 10.44 -31.63 -1.20
CA ALA A 196 11.41 -31.03 -0.29
C ALA A 196 12.64 -30.50 -1.03
N PHE A 197 13.18 -31.22 -2.03
CA PHE A 197 14.31 -30.74 -2.83
C PHE A 197 14.00 -29.55 -3.73
N VAL A 198 12.74 -29.36 -4.10
CA VAL A 198 12.31 -28.23 -4.94
C VAL A 198 12.00 -27.00 -4.08
N THR A 199 11.37 -27.20 -2.92
CA THR A 199 10.84 -26.09 -2.12
C THR A 199 11.79 -25.59 -1.06
N LEU A 200 12.68 -26.42 -0.50
CA LEU A 200 13.56 -26.02 0.59
C LEU A 200 14.61 -25.02 0.10
N VAL A 201 14.61 -23.84 0.72
CA VAL A 201 15.57 -22.76 0.42
C VAL A 201 16.61 -22.61 1.53
N GLU A 202 16.30 -23.06 2.75
CA GLU A 202 17.20 -22.92 3.90
C GLU A 202 18.38 -23.91 3.82
N PRO A 203 19.64 -23.44 3.65
CA PRO A 203 20.76 -24.31 3.28
C PRO A 203 21.09 -25.40 4.30
N GLU A 204 20.90 -25.11 5.59
CA GLU A 204 21.17 -26.07 6.66
C GLU A 204 20.12 -27.19 6.68
N VAL A 205 18.84 -26.82 6.49
CA VAL A 205 17.73 -27.78 6.43
C VAL A 205 17.85 -28.63 5.17
N GLU A 206 18.14 -28.02 4.02
CA GLU A 206 18.38 -28.73 2.76
C GLU A 206 19.52 -29.76 2.90
N ARG A 207 20.65 -29.36 3.50
CA ARG A 207 21.79 -30.26 3.72
C ARG A 207 21.43 -31.44 4.63
N ALA A 208 20.64 -31.20 5.68
CA ALA A 208 20.19 -32.25 6.58
C ALA A 208 19.22 -33.23 5.87
N VAL A 209 18.28 -32.71 5.08
CA VAL A 209 17.37 -33.54 4.26
C VAL A 209 18.14 -34.33 3.19
N ARG A 210 19.17 -33.75 2.58
CA ARG A 210 20.05 -34.44 1.63
C ARG A 210 20.83 -35.58 2.30
N THR A 211 21.35 -35.35 3.51
CA THR A 211 22.00 -36.40 4.31
C THR A 211 21.04 -37.55 4.59
N LEU A 212 19.82 -37.22 5.04
CA LEU A 212 18.75 -38.18 5.28
C LEU A 212 18.42 -39.00 4.03
N TYR A 213 18.33 -38.35 2.87
CA TYR A 213 18.10 -39.01 1.60
C TYR A 213 19.23 -39.95 1.19
N VAL A 214 20.51 -39.55 1.36
CA VAL A 214 21.66 -40.42 1.09
C VAL A 214 21.63 -41.66 1.99
N ASP A 215 21.31 -41.49 3.27
CA ASP A 215 21.20 -42.61 4.20
C ASP A 215 20.05 -43.56 3.83
N TYR A 216 18.92 -43.02 3.39
CA TYR A 216 17.81 -43.81 2.86
C TYR A 216 18.18 -44.53 1.55
N ARG A 217 18.90 -43.88 0.62
CA ARG A 217 19.38 -44.51 -0.61
C ARG A 217 20.28 -45.71 -0.32
N ALA A 218 21.07 -45.64 0.74
CA ALA A 218 21.85 -46.79 1.21
C ALA A 218 20.94 -47.95 1.64
N VAL A 219 19.82 -47.68 2.33
CA VAL A 219 18.80 -48.71 2.64
C VAL A 219 18.22 -49.33 1.37
N VAL A 220 17.85 -48.51 0.38
CA VAL A 220 17.31 -49.03 -0.90
C VAL A 220 18.32 -49.97 -1.58
N PHE A 221 19.60 -49.60 -1.56
CA PHE A 221 20.66 -50.44 -2.12
C PHE A 221 20.80 -51.76 -1.36
N MET A 222 20.91 -51.71 -0.03
CA MET A 222 21.00 -52.90 0.82
C MET A 222 19.75 -53.79 0.67
N ALA A 223 18.57 -53.17 0.54
CA ALA A 223 17.30 -53.83 0.30
C ALA A 223 17.25 -54.60 -1.02
N SER A 224 17.69 -53.95 -2.10
CA SER A 224 17.78 -54.57 -3.42
C SER A 224 18.78 -55.74 -3.40
N GLU A 225 19.96 -55.53 -2.82
CA GLU A 225 20.99 -56.57 -2.69
C GLU A 225 20.48 -57.76 -1.87
N ALA A 226 19.75 -57.50 -0.78
CA ALA A 226 19.11 -58.54 0.03
C ALA A 226 18.09 -59.36 -0.76
N LEU A 227 17.28 -58.71 -1.58
CA LEU A 227 16.30 -59.39 -2.44
C LEU A 227 17.00 -60.20 -3.54
N ASP A 228 18.03 -59.65 -4.17
CA ASP A 228 18.82 -60.36 -5.20
C ASP A 228 19.47 -61.62 -4.62
N LYS A 229 20.06 -61.53 -3.41
CA LYS A 229 20.63 -62.68 -2.69
C LYS A 229 19.57 -63.75 -2.38
N LEU A 230 18.37 -63.33 -1.97
CA LEU A 230 17.27 -64.25 -1.67
C LEU A 230 16.70 -64.93 -2.92
N VAL A 231 16.53 -64.19 -4.02
CA VAL A 231 15.91 -64.70 -5.25
C VAL A 231 16.91 -65.49 -6.10
N GLY A 232 18.15 -65.01 -6.22
CA GLY A 232 19.16 -65.58 -7.11
C GLY A 232 20.08 -66.62 -6.47
N GLY A 233 20.37 -66.49 -5.17
CA GLY A 233 21.36 -67.34 -4.48
C GLY A 233 20.82 -68.17 -3.31
N LEU A 234 19.58 -67.89 -2.85
CA LEU A 234 19.04 -68.42 -1.59
C LEU A 234 19.97 -68.15 -0.37
N GLU A 235 20.82 -67.12 -0.46
CA GLU A 235 21.74 -66.72 0.60
C GLU A 235 21.02 -65.92 1.69
N GLU A 236 21.61 -65.84 2.88
CA GLU A 236 21.07 -65.00 3.97
C GLU A 236 21.48 -63.54 3.77
N PRO A 237 20.54 -62.61 3.60
CA PRO A 237 20.85 -61.20 3.64
C PRO A 237 21.20 -60.75 5.04
N ASP A 238 22.03 -59.72 5.11
CA ASP A 238 22.31 -59.01 6.35
C ASP A 238 21.17 -58.04 6.70
N PHE A 239 20.12 -58.59 7.33
CA PHE A 239 19.01 -57.79 7.82
C PHE A 239 19.37 -56.92 9.04
N GLU A 240 20.47 -57.25 9.73
CA GLU A 240 20.94 -56.47 10.88
C GLU A 240 21.49 -55.13 10.40
N ALA A 241 22.33 -55.13 9.36
CA ALA A 241 22.82 -53.91 8.73
C ALA A 241 21.69 -53.00 8.23
N ILE A 242 20.63 -53.57 7.63
CA ILE A 242 19.45 -52.81 7.20
C ILE A 242 18.74 -52.18 8.42
N SER A 243 18.56 -52.95 9.49
CA SER A 243 17.92 -52.48 10.73
C SER A 243 18.73 -51.38 11.42
N GLU A 244 20.06 -51.51 11.48
CA GLU A 244 20.97 -50.48 12.00
C GLU A 244 20.86 -49.19 11.19
N GLN A 245 20.83 -49.30 9.87
CA GLN A 245 20.68 -48.13 9.00
C GLN A 245 19.32 -47.45 9.18
N PHE A 246 18.22 -48.20 9.36
CA PHE A 246 16.93 -47.60 9.73
C PHE A 246 16.95 -46.92 11.10
N SER A 247 17.64 -47.50 12.08
CA SER A 247 17.82 -46.89 13.40
C SER A 247 18.57 -45.56 13.30
N LYS A 248 19.64 -45.51 12.50
CA LYS A 248 20.38 -44.28 12.17
C LYS A 248 19.46 -43.23 11.55
N ILE A 249 18.68 -43.60 10.53
CA ILE A 249 17.71 -42.72 9.87
C ILE A 249 16.67 -42.20 10.87
N HIS A 250 16.12 -43.08 11.70
CA HIS A 250 15.13 -42.71 12.71
C HIS A 250 15.70 -41.71 13.73
N GLY A 251 16.97 -41.90 14.12
CA GLY A 251 17.70 -40.99 15.01
C GLY A 251 17.85 -39.57 14.46
N GLN A 252 17.79 -39.37 13.14
CA GLN A 252 17.89 -38.05 12.51
C GLN A 252 16.61 -37.22 12.59
N ARG A 253 15.46 -37.84 12.91
CA ARG A 253 14.17 -37.14 12.97
C ARG A 253 14.17 -35.99 13.97
N LYS A 254 14.61 -36.23 15.20
CA LYS A 254 14.60 -35.20 16.26
C LYS A 254 15.58 -34.04 15.96
N PRO A 255 16.85 -34.29 15.56
CA PRO A 255 17.76 -33.24 15.10
C PRO A 255 17.19 -32.40 13.96
N LEU A 256 16.62 -33.03 12.93
CA LEU A 256 16.06 -32.32 11.78
C LEU A 256 14.84 -31.46 12.18
N ILE A 257 13.94 -31.98 13.02
CA ILE A 257 12.80 -31.20 13.55
C ILE A 257 13.31 -29.99 14.35
N ASN A 258 14.33 -30.17 15.19
CA ASN A 258 14.89 -29.07 15.96
C ASN A 258 15.55 -28.01 15.07
N LEU A 259 16.27 -28.43 14.02
CA LEU A 259 16.86 -27.53 13.05
C LEU A 259 15.80 -26.71 12.31
N VAL A 260 14.72 -27.36 11.87
CA VAL A 260 13.58 -26.71 11.21
C VAL A 260 12.90 -25.70 12.14
N ARG A 261 12.68 -26.07 13.40
CA ARG A 261 12.12 -25.14 14.40
C ARG A 261 12.98 -23.91 14.57
N GLN A 262 14.29 -24.08 14.67
CA GLN A 262 15.22 -22.98 14.86
C GLN A 262 15.31 -22.07 13.62
N GLN A 263 15.58 -22.66 12.46
CA GLN A 263 15.88 -21.89 11.25
C GLN A 263 14.61 -21.32 10.58
N MET A 264 13.54 -22.10 10.56
CA MET A 264 12.33 -21.73 9.82
C MET A 264 11.29 -21.07 10.71
N LEU A 265 11.11 -21.53 11.94
CA LEU A 265 10.06 -21.02 12.82
C LEU A 265 10.57 -20.03 13.87
N GLY A 266 11.89 -19.84 14.01
CA GLY A 266 12.48 -19.01 15.06
C GLY A 266 12.18 -19.54 16.47
N LEU A 267 11.85 -20.82 16.60
CA LEU A 267 11.51 -21.47 17.86
C LEU A 267 12.73 -22.22 18.41
N GLY A 268 12.90 -22.18 19.73
CA GLY A 268 13.92 -22.98 20.40
C GLY A 268 13.78 -24.49 20.18
N PRO A 269 14.87 -25.26 20.37
CA PRO A 269 14.85 -26.71 20.24
C PRO A 269 13.89 -27.36 21.25
N ILE A 270 13.35 -28.53 20.90
CA ILE A 270 12.57 -29.33 21.85
C ILE A 270 13.56 -29.97 22.83
N VAL A 271 13.64 -29.40 24.03
CA VAL A 271 14.39 -29.97 25.16
C VAL A 271 13.50 -30.99 25.86
N ASP A 272 14.06 -32.14 26.21
CA ASP A 272 13.35 -33.11 27.03
C ASP A 272 13.32 -32.58 28.47
N PRO A 273 12.14 -32.42 29.11
CA PRO A 273 12.06 -31.91 30.48
C PRO A 273 12.85 -32.76 31.48
N SER A 274 13.12 -34.03 31.17
CA SER A 274 13.97 -34.90 32.00
C SER A 274 15.46 -34.53 31.98
N THR A 275 15.93 -33.81 30.96
CA THR A 275 17.33 -33.34 30.86
C THR A 275 17.59 -32.00 31.57
N GLU A 276 16.58 -31.16 31.80
CA GLU A 276 16.75 -29.86 32.49
C GLU A 276 17.03 -30.00 34.00
N VAL A 277 16.58 -31.09 34.62
CA VAL A 277 16.71 -31.33 36.07
C VAL A 277 18.16 -31.61 36.50
N GLN A 278 19.05 -31.97 35.57
CA GLN A 278 20.44 -32.32 35.91
C GLN A 278 21.43 -31.14 35.83
N THR A 279 21.06 -30.02 35.20
CA THR A 279 21.96 -28.87 35.01
C THR A 279 21.77 -27.74 36.04
N THR A 280 20.84 -27.89 36.98
CA THR A 280 20.57 -26.89 38.05
C THR A 280 20.94 -27.37 39.47
N ARG A 281 21.82 -28.37 39.60
CA ARG A 281 22.42 -28.77 40.89
C ARG A 281 23.93 -28.57 40.91
#